data_AF-A0A5B0QUE4-F1
#
_entry.id   AF-A0A5B0QUE4-F1
#
_cell.length_a   1.000
_cell.length_b   1.000
_cell.length_c   1.000
_cell.angle_alpha   90.00
_cell.angle_beta   90.00
_cell.angle_gamma   90.00
#
_symmetry.space_group_name_H-M   'P 1'
#
loop_
_entity.id
_entity.type
_entity.pdbx_description
1 polymer ?
#
loop_
_entity_poly.entity_id
_entity_poly.type
_entity_poly.pdbx_seq_one_letter_code
_entity_poly.pdbx_strand_id
1 'polypeptide(L)'
;MVVHRGGYYKVRKDLTEKVWENFHQVAERKKPIISPIHGARPDDRLGVFDKLEGIPEYDPKSGRLEELRHESFNAKELAAEIKKTRQQLLRRLQRNKFTTIVTKCSPTGLAELIVEAKAEKRVAIVWTGFTRFEPKDKSFEVKFNVRKDLEASKALLALNLPTVITTPRLQNSKLGAIVAEEIARVFAPLSRDVEDTYGGFKGLHGLVSPRQGTFGHLLAKSHDLFRNSRIDDSRQDEHTLSELKAKEAMQLEVSNERINKLENTLQFSQGKKWDTIMKAIETERRKAIELNRPELMIPPGAPLRDFCPIDQYAHVILKDSLRKESVKEVITTHVRLSSDNSRFEISPSADSNVHIVTMFDANPLAADIQNSLFYIAHGEPLQRQKYLEIVEAHRHERPRLS
;
A
#
# COMPACT_ATOMS: atom_id res chain seq x y z
N MET A 1 9.30 -12.74 10.34
CA MET A 1 9.44 -11.54 11.19
C MET A 1 8.84 -10.40 10.41
N VAL A 2 8.04 -9.56 11.05
CA VAL A 2 7.44 -8.36 10.46
C VAL A 2 8.09 -7.17 11.14
N VAL A 3 8.59 -6.23 10.34
CA VAL A 3 9.32 -5.07 10.82
C VAL A 3 8.59 -3.82 10.36
N HIS A 4 8.24 -2.94 11.30
CA HIS A 4 7.55 -1.69 11.01
C HIS A 4 8.45 -0.48 11.22
N ARG A 5 8.19 0.60 10.44
CA ARG A 5 8.99 1.84 10.42
C ARG A 5 8.10 3.06 10.58
N GLY A 6 8.42 3.92 11.56
CA GLY A 6 7.80 5.23 11.76
C GLY A 6 6.51 5.18 12.59
N GLY A 7 5.86 6.33 12.74
CA GLY A 7 4.57 6.47 13.43
C GLY A 7 4.59 5.99 14.88
N TYR A 8 3.40 5.73 15.41
CA TYR A 8 3.21 5.20 16.75
C TYR A 8 3.51 3.70 16.78
N TYR A 9 4.75 3.36 17.14
CA TYR A 9 5.25 1.99 17.01
C TYR A 9 4.47 0.98 17.88
N LYS A 10 3.94 1.40 19.04
CA LYS A 10 3.11 0.53 19.91
C LYS A 10 1.75 0.26 19.27
N VAL A 11 1.11 1.28 18.69
CA VAL A 11 -0.16 1.15 17.95
C VAL A 11 0.03 0.17 16.79
N ARG A 12 1.08 0.35 15.99
CA ARG A 12 1.40 -0.55 14.86
C ARG A 12 1.62 -1.98 15.29
N LYS A 13 2.37 -2.16 16.38
CA LYS A 13 2.62 -3.49 16.94
C LYS A 13 1.29 -4.14 17.33
N ASP A 14 0.47 -3.46 18.14
CA ASP A 14 -0.83 -3.97 18.60
C ASP A 14 -1.78 -4.30 17.44
N LEU A 15 -1.94 -3.39 16.47
CA LEU A 15 -2.75 -3.63 15.28
C LEU A 15 -2.24 -4.82 14.45
N THR A 16 -0.92 -4.93 14.25
CA THR A 16 -0.33 -6.06 13.50
C THR A 16 -0.52 -7.37 14.25
N GLU A 17 -0.46 -7.33 15.58
CA GLU A 17 -0.70 -8.49 16.44
C GLU A 17 -2.15 -8.98 16.36
N LYS A 18 -3.12 -8.06 16.43
CA LYS A 18 -4.56 -8.36 16.25
C LYS A 18 -4.86 -8.94 14.87
N VAL A 19 -4.31 -8.33 13.82
CA VAL A 19 -4.43 -8.84 12.44
C VAL A 19 -3.86 -10.26 12.35
N TRP A 20 -2.71 -10.51 12.99
CA TRP A 20 -2.13 -11.84 12.97
C TRP A 20 -2.92 -12.86 13.79
N GLU A 21 -3.54 -12.46 14.89
CA GLU A 21 -4.41 -13.34 15.68
C GLU A 21 -5.60 -13.85 14.86
N ASN A 22 -6.19 -12.97 14.06
CA ASN A 22 -7.23 -13.37 13.09
C ASN A 22 -6.69 -14.39 12.06
N PHE A 23 -5.46 -14.22 11.56
CA PHE A 23 -4.86 -15.19 10.64
C PHE A 23 -4.40 -16.49 11.31
N HIS A 24 -3.96 -16.43 12.57
CA HIS A 24 -3.42 -17.58 13.30
C HIS A 24 -4.48 -18.66 13.51
N GLN A 25 -5.74 -18.25 13.73
CA GLN A 25 -6.88 -19.15 13.86
C GLN A 25 -7.09 -20.04 12.62
N VAL A 26 -6.62 -19.59 11.45
CA VAL A 26 -6.78 -20.29 10.17
C VAL A 26 -5.48 -20.97 9.70
N ALA A 27 -4.31 -20.39 9.99
CA ALA A 27 -3.07 -20.75 9.30
C ALA A 27 -2.21 -21.85 9.99
N GLU A 28 -2.52 -22.27 11.23
CA GLU A 28 -1.69 -23.20 12.03
C GLU A 28 -0.18 -22.82 12.07
N ARG A 29 0.15 -21.53 11.91
CA ARG A 29 1.54 -21.02 11.88
C ARG A 29 1.87 -20.22 13.12
N LYS A 30 3.11 -20.36 13.62
CA LYS A 30 3.64 -19.54 14.72
C LYS A 30 3.55 -18.05 14.37
N LYS A 31 3.13 -17.24 15.35
CA LYS A 31 3.12 -15.77 15.25
C LYS A 31 4.51 -15.25 14.88
N PRO A 32 4.63 -14.42 13.83
CA PRO A 32 5.90 -13.80 13.53
C PRO A 32 6.28 -12.87 14.66
N ILE A 33 7.59 -12.73 14.89
CA ILE A 33 8.09 -11.61 15.69
C ILE A 33 7.69 -10.31 14.97
N ILE A 34 6.99 -9.43 15.66
CA ILE A 34 6.57 -8.09 15.20
C ILE A 34 7.38 -7.08 16.00
N SER A 35 8.18 -6.25 15.33
CA SER A 35 9.09 -5.33 16.05
C SER A 35 9.40 -4.05 15.25
N PRO A 36 9.69 -2.93 15.94
CA PRO A 36 10.02 -1.67 15.29
C PRO A 36 11.48 -1.64 14.84
N ILE A 37 11.75 -1.05 13.67
CA ILE A 37 13.10 -0.60 13.27
C ILE A 37 13.25 0.92 13.34
N HIS A 38 12.12 1.62 13.48
CA HIS A 38 12.02 3.06 13.66
C HIS A 38 10.64 3.37 14.28
N GLY A 39 10.54 4.44 15.08
CA GLY A 39 9.28 4.98 15.60
C GLY A 39 9.28 6.51 15.53
N ALA A 40 8.15 7.14 15.79
CA ALA A 40 8.06 8.59 15.87
C ALA A 40 8.78 9.11 17.13
N ARG A 41 9.53 10.20 16.97
CA ARG A 41 10.08 11.01 18.06
C ARG A 41 9.10 12.14 18.41
N PRO A 42 9.17 12.73 19.61
CA PRO A 42 8.26 13.82 20.01
C PRO A 42 8.25 15.02 19.04
N ASP A 43 9.38 15.27 18.37
CA ASP A 43 9.59 16.33 17.38
C ASP A 43 9.32 15.90 15.93
N ASP A 44 9.04 14.62 15.68
CA ASP A 44 8.75 14.14 14.33
C ASP A 44 7.41 14.67 13.83
N ARG A 45 7.41 15.19 12.61
CA ARG A 45 6.17 15.54 11.92
C ARG A 45 5.41 14.26 11.51
N LEU A 46 4.35 13.95 12.25
CA LEU A 46 3.45 12.86 11.93
C LEU A 46 2.62 13.13 10.67
N GLY A 47 2.51 12.13 9.81
CA GLY A 47 1.68 12.17 8.62
C GLY A 47 0.20 11.90 8.92
N VAL A 48 -0.66 12.11 7.92
CA VAL A 48 -2.11 11.85 8.02
C VAL A 48 -2.38 10.40 8.43
N PHE A 49 -1.66 9.44 7.87
CA PHE A 49 -1.78 8.03 8.25
C PHE A 49 -1.52 7.82 9.74
N ASP A 50 -0.45 8.40 10.30
CA ASP A 50 -0.09 8.20 11.71
C ASP A 50 -1.17 8.75 12.65
N LYS A 51 -1.79 9.90 12.29
CA LYS A 51 -2.85 10.55 13.08
C LYS A 51 -4.16 9.76 13.10
N LEU A 52 -4.45 9.04 12.02
CA LEU A 52 -5.70 8.28 11.85
C LEU A 52 -5.55 6.80 12.21
N GLU A 53 -4.32 6.31 12.29
CA GLU A 53 -4.00 4.92 12.63
C GLU A 53 -4.64 4.53 13.96
N GLY A 54 -5.36 3.40 13.95
CA GLY A 54 -6.05 2.83 15.10
C GLY A 54 -7.45 3.40 15.38
N ILE A 55 -7.83 4.57 14.86
CA ILE A 55 -9.10 5.22 15.24
C ILE A 55 -10.33 4.29 15.10
N PRO A 56 -10.51 3.53 13.99
CA PRO A 56 -11.67 2.65 13.86
C PRO A 56 -11.64 1.40 14.76
N GLU A 57 -10.48 1.05 15.30
CA GLU A 57 -10.25 -0.20 16.05
C GLU A 57 -10.46 -0.03 17.56
N TYR A 58 -10.10 1.13 18.12
CA TYR A 58 -10.20 1.36 19.56
C TYR A 58 -11.47 2.12 19.92
N ASP A 59 -12.10 1.73 21.03
CA ASP A 59 -13.19 2.51 21.63
C ASP A 59 -12.64 3.86 22.12
N PRO A 60 -13.16 5.01 21.62
CA PRO A 60 -12.74 6.34 22.07
C PRO A 60 -12.87 6.55 23.58
N LYS A 61 -13.77 5.83 24.26
CA LYS A 61 -13.97 5.95 25.71
C LYS A 61 -12.92 5.21 26.53
N SER A 62 -12.20 4.26 25.92
CA SER A 62 -11.20 3.45 26.63
C SER A 62 -9.90 4.20 26.91
N GLY A 63 -9.59 5.25 26.15
CA GLY A 63 -8.30 5.96 26.20
C GLY A 63 -7.09 5.14 25.76
N ARG A 64 -7.28 3.89 25.31
CA ARG A 64 -6.19 2.96 24.99
C ARG A 64 -5.35 3.40 23.79
N LEU A 65 -5.99 4.00 22.77
CA LEU A 65 -5.27 4.49 21.60
C LEU A 65 -4.33 5.63 21.98
N GLU A 66 -4.81 6.57 22.79
CA GLU A 66 -4.07 7.73 23.29
C GLU A 66 -2.90 7.29 24.18
N GLU A 67 -3.12 6.31 25.05
CA GLU A 67 -2.08 5.68 25.86
C GLU A 67 -0.98 5.07 24.97
N LEU A 68 -1.34 4.22 24.01
CA LEU A 68 -0.37 3.62 23.07
C LEU A 68 0.39 4.67 22.25
N ARG A 69 -0.27 5.76 21.86
CA ARG A 69 0.35 6.90 21.18
C ARG A 69 1.35 7.62 22.07
N HIS A 70 0.99 7.85 23.34
CA HIS A 70 1.86 8.48 24.32
C HIS A 70 3.08 7.61 24.63
N GLU A 71 2.88 6.33 24.92
CA GLU A 71 3.95 5.35 25.17
C GLU A 71 4.93 5.23 23.98
N SER A 72 4.43 5.45 22.76
CA SER A 72 5.26 5.38 21.56
C SER A 72 6.37 6.44 21.53
N PHE A 73 6.26 7.51 22.32
CA PHE A 73 7.25 8.57 22.43
C PHE A 73 8.32 8.36 23.52
N ASN A 74 8.26 7.26 24.28
CA ASN A 74 9.31 6.92 25.23
C ASN A 74 10.61 6.57 24.49
N ALA A 75 11.51 7.55 24.37
CA ALA A 75 12.76 7.42 23.59
C ALA A 75 13.66 6.29 24.09
N LYS A 76 13.71 6.05 25.40
CA LYS A 76 14.53 4.98 26.00
C LYS A 76 14.00 3.60 25.63
N GLU A 77 12.69 3.40 25.73
CA GLU A 77 12.05 2.15 25.31
C GLU A 77 12.17 1.91 23.81
N LEU A 78 11.90 2.94 23.00
CA LEU A 78 12.00 2.86 21.55
C LEU A 78 13.43 2.48 21.12
N ALA A 79 14.46 3.13 21.70
CA ALA A 79 15.85 2.80 21.43
C ALA A 79 16.21 1.36 21.82
N ALA A 80 15.70 0.87 22.97
CA ALA A 80 15.90 -0.50 23.41
C ALA A 80 15.23 -1.52 22.46
N GLU A 81 13.99 -1.27 22.04
CA GLU A 81 13.27 -2.12 21.10
C GLU A 81 13.92 -2.11 19.71
N ILE A 82 14.35 -0.96 19.19
CA ILE A 82 15.09 -0.88 17.91
C ILE A 82 16.41 -1.66 18.01
N LYS A 83 17.16 -1.51 19.11
CA LYS A 83 18.40 -2.27 19.33
C LYS A 83 18.14 -3.78 19.35
N LYS A 84 17.06 -4.22 20.02
CA LYS A 84 16.62 -5.61 20.06
C LYS A 84 16.24 -6.12 18.67
N THR A 85 15.46 -5.35 17.91
CA THR A 85 15.10 -5.65 16.51
C THR A 85 16.35 -5.82 15.66
N ARG A 86 17.29 -4.86 15.72
CA ARG A 86 18.56 -4.91 14.98
C ARG A 86 19.34 -6.18 15.30
N GLN A 87 19.54 -6.49 16.58
CA GLN A 87 20.25 -7.69 17.00
C GLN A 87 19.56 -8.98 16.52
N GLN A 88 18.24 -9.03 16.54
CA GLN A 88 17.49 -10.19 16.05
C GLN A 88 17.61 -10.36 14.54
N LEU A 89 17.51 -9.26 13.78
CA LEU A 89 17.70 -9.26 12.33
C LEU A 89 19.12 -9.70 11.97
N LEU A 90 20.12 -9.11 12.62
CA LEU A 90 21.53 -9.46 12.42
C LEU A 90 21.77 -10.96 12.68
N ARG A 91 21.30 -11.49 13.83
CA ARG A 91 21.42 -12.91 14.16
C ARG A 91 20.71 -13.81 13.14
N ARG A 92 19.54 -13.42 12.65
CA ARG A 92 18.80 -14.17 11.62
C ARG A 92 19.56 -14.20 10.30
N LEU A 93 20.01 -13.03 9.83
CA LEU A 93 20.83 -12.92 8.63
C LEU A 93 22.10 -13.75 8.77
N GLN A 94 22.75 -13.73 9.93
CA GLN A 94 23.96 -14.51 10.22
C GLN A 94 23.75 -16.03 10.21
N ARG A 95 22.59 -16.52 10.67
CA ARG A 95 22.33 -17.96 10.87
C ARG A 95 21.61 -18.63 9.71
N ASN A 96 20.77 -17.90 8.99
CA ASN A 96 19.97 -18.47 7.92
C ASN A 96 20.87 -18.91 6.76
N LYS A 97 20.55 -20.07 6.16
CA LYS A 97 21.20 -20.52 4.90
C LYS A 97 20.93 -19.53 3.76
N PHE A 98 19.71 -19.02 3.69
CA PHE A 98 19.27 -18.01 2.74
C PHE A 98 18.13 -17.19 3.35
N THR A 99 18.04 -15.91 3.02
CA THR A 99 16.97 -15.02 3.49
C THR A 99 16.38 -14.23 2.33
N THR A 100 15.08 -14.38 2.09
CA THR A 100 14.35 -13.48 1.20
C THR A 100 13.72 -12.36 2.02
N ILE A 101 13.96 -11.11 1.63
CA ILE A 101 13.43 -9.92 2.28
C ILE A 101 12.44 -9.25 1.34
N VAL A 102 11.20 -9.12 1.79
CA VAL A 102 10.19 -8.33 1.09
C VAL A 102 10.19 -6.93 1.66
N THR A 103 10.30 -5.92 0.80
CA THR A 103 10.19 -4.51 1.20
C THR A 103 9.18 -3.76 0.33
N LYS A 104 8.43 -2.86 0.97
CA LYS A 104 7.45 -1.95 0.35
C LYS A 104 7.85 -0.48 0.44
N CYS A 105 8.72 -0.16 1.38
CA CYS A 105 9.15 1.20 1.71
C CYS A 105 10.64 1.36 1.43
N SER A 106 11.18 2.57 1.61
CA SER A 106 12.62 2.76 1.62
C SER A 106 13.29 1.77 2.60
N PRO A 107 14.34 1.05 2.16
CA PRO A 107 15.00 0.01 2.94
C PRO A 107 16.04 0.60 3.93
N THR A 108 15.63 1.60 4.71
CA THR A 108 16.50 2.34 5.65
C THR A 108 17.29 1.40 6.55
N GLY A 109 18.62 1.51 6.51
CA GLY A 109 19.55 0.70 7.31
C GLY A 109 19.66 -0.78 6.90
N LEU A 110 18.90 -1.25 5.90
CA LEU A 110 18.92 -2.66 5.51
C LEU A 110 20.25 -3.06 4.87
N ALA A 111 20.81 -2.21 4.00
CA ALA A 111 22.08 -2.48 3.33
C ALA A 111 23.21 -2.69 4.35
N GLU A 112 23.33 -1.78 5.32
CA GLU A 112 24.30 -1.88 6.42
C GLU A 112 24.14 -3.18 7.21
N LEU A 113 22.90 -3.59 7.53
CA LEU A 113 22.65 -4.83 8.26
C LEU A 113 23.07 -6.08 7.50
N ILE A 114 22.88 -6.08 6.18
CA ILE A 114 23.28 -7.21 5.32
C ILE A 114 24.81 -7.32 5.28
N VAL A 115 25.51 -6.19 5.14
CA VAL A 115 26.98 -6.14 5.16
C VAL A 115 27.54 -6.54 6.52
N GLU A 116 27.00 -5.99 7.61
CA GLU A 116 27.40 -6.36 8.98
C GLU A 116 27.19 -7.86 9.25
N ALA A 117 26.13 -8.45 8.68
CA ALA A 117 25.84 -9.88 8.78
C ALA A 117 26.72 -10.76 7.86
N LYS A 118 27.51 -10.17 6.97
CA LYS A 118 28.21 -10.87 5.87
C LYS A 118 27.25 -11.78 5.09
N ALA A 119 26.09 -11.23 4.74
CA ALA A 119 24.96 -11.98 4.18
C ALA A 119 24.68 -11.67 2.70
N GLU A 120 25.53 -10.90 2.03
CA GLU A 120 25.38 -10.45 0.64
C GLU A 120 25.13 -11.61 -0.33
N LYS A 121 25.83 -12.73 -0.15
CA LYS A 121 25.70 -13.93 -1.01
C LYS A 121 24.49 -14.82 -0.72
N ARG A 122 23.68 -14.48 0.29
CA ARG A 122 22.58 -15.34 0.79
C ARG A 122 21.30 -14.55 1.09
N VAL A 123 21.19 -13.36 0.53
CA VAL A 123 20.01 -12.51 0.63
C VAL A 123 19.46 -12.25 -0.76
N ALA A 124 18.14 -12.33 -0.91
CA ALA A 124 17.42 -11.81 -2.06
C ALA A 124 16.37 -10.80 -1.63
N ILE A 125 16.10 -9.84 -2.49
CA ILE A 125 15.14 -8.77 -2.26
C ILE A 125 13.93 -8.95 -3.18
N VAL A 126 12.73 -8.86 -2.62
CA VAL A 126 11.49 -8.64 -3.38
C VAL A 126 11.01 -7.23 -3.04
N TRP A 127 11.14 -6.32 -4.01
CA TRP A 127 10.83 -4.91 -3.80
C TRP A 127 9.49 -4.55 -4.44
N THR A 128 8.47 -4.51 -3.59
CA THR A 128 7.13 -4.04 -3.96
C THR A 128 7.07 -2.52 -3.89
N GLY A 129 6.48 -1.86 -4.89
CA GLY A 129 6.31 -0.40 -4.84
C GLY A 129 7.60 0.43 -4.96
N PHE A 130 8.62 -0.10 -5.64
CA PHE A 130 9.88 0.57 -5.94
C PHE A 130 9.71 1.79 -6.87
N THR A 131 9.08 1.60 -8.03
CA THR A 131 8.86 2.63 -9.06
C THR A 131 7.40 2.75 -9.46
N ARG A 132 7.06 3.88 -10.10
CA ARG A 132 5.82 4.08 -10.87
C ARG A 132 6.23 4.23 -12.34
N PHE A 133 5.70 3.39 -13.22
CA PHE A 133 5.83 3.62 -14.66
C PHE A 133 4.85 4.71 -15.10
N GLU A 134 5.35 5.70 -15.83
CA GLU A 134 4.56 6.76 -16.45
C GLU A 134 4.52 6.53 -17.97
N PRO A 135 3.39 6.06 -18.53
CA PRO A 135 3.30 5.68 -19.94
C PRO A 135 3.59 6.81 -20.92
N LYS A 136 3.18 8.05 -20.60
CA LYS A 136 3.35 9.21 -21.48
C LYS A 136 4.83 9.50 -21.76
N ASP A 137 5.63 9.45 -20.71
CA ASP A 137 7.07 9.78 -20.77
C ASP A 137 7.95 8.54 -20.86
N LYS A 138 7.35 7.34 -20.86
CA LYS A 138 8.02 6.03 -20.78
C LYS A 138 9.09 5.99 -19.68
N SER A 139 8.77 6.57 -18.53
CA SER A 139 9.72 6.78 -17.44
C SER A 139 9.33 6.01 -16.18
N PHE A 140 10.30 5.73 -15.30
CA PHE A 140 10.06 5.07 -14.02
C PHE A 140 10.29 6.05 -12.88
N GLU A 141 9.24 6.74 -12.45
CA GLU A 141 9.30 7.72 -11.38
C GLU A 141 9.58 7.07 -10.02
N VAL A 142 10.27 7.82 -9.16
CA VAL A 142 10.45 7.43 -7.75
C VAL A 142 9.11 7.53 -7.02
N LYS A 143 8.66 6.41 -6.45
CA LYS A 143 7.46 6.38 -5.60
C LYS A 143 7.67 7.08 -4.27
N PHE A 144 6.60 7.67 -3.73
CA PHE A 144 6.62 8.41 -2.46
C PHE A 144 7.19 7.59 -1.28
N ASN A 145 6.94 6.27 -1.25
CA ASN A 145 7.45 5.37 -0.22
C ASN A 145 8.98 5.21 -0.25
N VAL A 146 9.60 5.44 -1.41
CA VAL A 146 11.04 5.37 -1.65
C VAL A 146 11.69 6.75 -1.48
N ARG A 147 10.98 7.83 -1.85
CA ARG A 147 11.41 9.24 -1.67
C ARG A 147 11.77 9.60 -0.23
N LYS A 148 11.18 8.92 0.76
CA LYS A 148 11.45 9.17 2.19
C LYS A 148 12.91 8.93 2.60
N ASP A 149 13.62 8.10 1.86
CA ASP A 149 15.03 7.78 2.09
C ASP A 149 15.61 7.16 0.82
N LEU A 150 15.99 8.03 -0.11
CA LEU A 150 16.57 7.67 -1.40
C LEU A 150 17.98 7.08 -1.25
N GLU A 151 18.76 7.56 -0.28
CA GLU A 151 20.12 7.09 -0.04
C GLU A 151 20.12 5.65 0.44
N ALA A 152 19.19 5.25 1.30
CA ALA A 152 19.03 3.83 1.65
C ALA A 152 18.71 2.96 0.43
N SER A 153 17.99 3.51 -0.54
CA SER A 153 17.64 2.79 -1.77
C SER A 153 18.85 2.62 -2.69
N LYS A 154 19.68 3.66 -2.83
CA LYS A 154 20.97 3.60 -3.53
C LYS A 154 21.91 2.59 -2.86
N ALA A 155 22.01 2.64 -1.54
CA ALA A 155 22.86 1.74 -0.76
C ALA A 155 22.48 0.27 -0.96
N LEU A 156 21.17 -0.05 -0.96
CA LEU A 156 20.72 -1.42 -1.20
C LEU A 156 21.01 -1.90 -2.63
N LEU A 157 20.76 -1.04 -3.65
CA LEU A 157 21.07 -1.37 -5.04
C LEU A 157 22.58 -1.58 -5.27
N ALA A 158 23.43 -0.81 -4.57
CA ALA A 158 24.88 -0.92 -4.66
C ALA A 158 25.43 -2.25 -4.14
N LEU A 159 24.68 -2.97 -3.28
CA LEU A 159 25.07 -4.32 -2.84
C LEU A 159 24.93 -5.38 -3.94
N ASN A 160 24.32 -5.05 -5.09
CA ASN A 160 24.14 -5.94 -6.24
C ASN A 160 23.50 -7.29 -5.86
N LEU A 161 22.55 -7.28 -4.93
CA LEU A 161 21.83 -8.47 -4.47
C LEU A 161 20.81 -8.92 -5.54
N PRO A 162 20.50 -10.22 -5.63
CA PRO A 162 19.36 -10.70 -6.41
C PRO A 162 18.07 -9.98 -5.99
N THR A 163 17.52 -9.19 -6.91
CA THR A 163 16.40 -8.29 -6.61
C THR A 163 15.30 -8.46 -7.64
N VAL A 164 14.08 -8.74 -7.19
CA VAL A 164 12.87 -8.75 -8.03
C VAL A 164 12.04 -7.51 -7.70
N ILE A 165 11.81 -6.66 -8.70
CA ILE A 165 10.95 -5.50 -8.61
C ILE A 165 9.60 -5.83 -9.25
N THR A 166 8.53 -5.66 -8.49
CA THR A 166 7.17 -5.82 -8.98
C THR A 166 6.56 -4.43 -9.15
N THR A 167 6.34 -4.00 -10.40
CA THR A 167 5.79 -2.66 -10.67
C THR A 167 4.26 -2.74 -10.73
N PRO A 168 3.54 -1.97 -9.90
CA PRO A 168 2.07 -2.09 -9.81
C PRO A 168 1.32 -1.44 -10.97
N ARG A 169 2.00 -0.77 -11.92
CA ARG A 169 1.37 -0.15 -13.10
C ARG A 169 1.56 -0.93 -14.41
N LEU A 170 2.33 -2.01 -14.41
CA LEU A 170 2.41 -2.90 -15.58
C LEU A 170 1.34 -4.00 -15.52
N GLN A 171 0.24 -3.80 -14.77
CA GLN A 171 -0.77 -4.83 -14.55
C GLN A 171 -2.21 -4.35 -14.60
N ASN A 172 -3.02 -5.28 -15.13
CA ASN A 172 -4.46 -5.39 -15.12
C ASN A 172 -5.05 -4.91 -13.78
N SER A 173 -5.51 -3.68 -13.81
CA SER A 173 -6.45 -2.99 -12.93
C SER A 173 -7.49 -3.84 -12.16
N LYS A 174 -7.84 -5.06 -12.61
CA LYS A 174 -8.58 -6.10 -11.85
C LYS A 174 -8.01 -6.39 -10.45
N LEU A 175 -6.72 -6.17 -10.21
CA LEU A 175 -6.04 -6.39 -8.91
C LEU A 175 -6.14 -5.21 -7.93
N GLY A 176 -6.53 -4.02 -8.42
CA GLY A 176 -6.52 -2.76 -7.66
C GLY A 176 -7.74 -2.54 -6.76
N ALA A 177 -8.87 -3.17 -7.07
CA ALA A 177 -10.14 -2.87 -6.43
C ALA A 177 -10.42 -3.86 -5.29
N ILE A 178 -10.53 -3.35 -4.05
CA ILE A 178 -11.24 -4.08 -2.99
C ILE A 178 -12.70 -3.62 -3.00
N VAL A 179 -13.58 -4.54 -3.37
CA VAL A 179 -15.04 -4.40 -3.54
C VAL A 179 -15.74 -5.16 -2.41
N ALA A 180 -16.78 -4.55 -1.83
CA ALA A 180 -17.84 -5.22 -1.07
C ALA A 180 -19.13 -4.52 -1.52
N GLU A 181 -20.27 -5.10 -1.90
CA GLU A 181 -20.84 -6.45 -2.08
C GLU A 181 -21.94 -6.22 -3.17
N GLU A 182 -21.98 -6.82 -4.36
CA GLU A 182 -22.17 -8.23 -4.77
C GLU A 182 -20.93 -8.84 -5.49
N ILE A 183 -20.03 -9.40 -4.66
CA ILE A 183 -18.85 -10.28 -4.89
C ILE A 183 -17.86 -9.87 -6.00
N ALA A 184 -18.31 -9.75 -7.23
CA ALA A 184 -17.57 -9.27 -8.39
C ALA A 184 -18.62 -9.19 -9.49
N ARG A 185 -19.32 -8.08 -9.68
CA ARG A 185 -20.19 -7.99 -10.86
C ARG A 185 -19.33 -7.74 -12.09
N VAL A 186 -18.80 -8.85 -12.59
CA VAL A 186 -18.39 -9.12 -13.97
C VAL A 186 -17.19 -8.30 -14.43
N PHE A 187 -15.97 -8.81 -14.23
CA PHE A 187 -14.85 -8.56 -15.15
C PHE A 187 -14.60 -7.10 -15.57
N ALA A 188 -14.91 -6.08 -14.75
CA ALA A 188 -14.78 -4.72 -15.21
C ALA A 188 -13.34 -4.52 -15.71
N PRO A 189 -13.14 -4.26 -17.02
CA PRO A 189 -11.84 -3.95 -17.55
C PRO A 189 -11.57 -2.56 -17.01
N LEU A 190 -11.07 -2.49 -15.79
CA LEU A 190 -10.57 -1.22 -15.31
C LEU A 190 -9.47 -0.86 -16.32
N SER A 191 -9.59 0.35 -16.85
CA SER A 191 -8.87 0.80 -18.04
C SER A 191 -7.36 0.48 -18.00
N ARG A 192 -6.72 0.43 -19.18
CA ARG A 192 -5.25 0.37 -19.33
C ARG A 192 -4.52 1.45 -18.53
N ASP A 193 -5.20 2.50 -18.14
CA ASP A 193 -4.81 3.43 -17.11
C ASP A 193 -6.12 3.89 -16.45
N VAL A 194 -6.28 3.77 -15.13
CA VAL A 194 -7.39 4.48 -14.47
C VAL A 194 -7.12 5.96 -14.70
N GLU A 195 -7.78 6.54 -15.71
CA GLU A 195 -7.70 7.96 -15.97
C GLU A 195 -7.99 8.69 -14.65
N ASP A 196 -7.26 9.76 -14.37
CA ASP A 196 -7.48 10.59 -13.16
C ASP A 196 -8.79 11.40 -13.25
N THR A 197 -9.74 10.96 -14.08
CA THR A 197 -11.08 11.51 -14.32
C THR A 197 -12.14 10.67 -13.60
N TYR A 198 -13.33 11.23 -13.37
CA TYR A 198 -14.44 10.46 -12.81
C TYR A 198 -14.78 9.19 -13.61
N GLY A 199 -14.55 9.18 -14.94
CA GLY A 199 -14.76 8.02 -15.80
C GLY A 199 -13.98 6.78 -15.34
N GLY A 200 -12.75 6.96 -14.85
CA GLY A 200 -11.94 5.89 -14.28
C GLY A 200 -12.45 5.32 -12.94
N PHE A 201 -13.34 6.04 -12.26
CA PHE A 201 -13.85 5.71 -10.92
C PHE A 201 -15.36 5.39 -10.90
N LYS A 202 -16.01 5.40 -12.06
CA LYS A 202 -17.44 5.12 -12.18
C LYS A 202 -17.73 3.71 -11.66
N GLY A 203 -18.71 3.60 -10.76
CA GLY A 203 -19.11 2.34 -10.10
C GLY A 203 -18.50 2.12 -8.72
N LEU A 204 -17.40 2.81 -8.36
CA LEU A 204 -16.82 2.70 -7.00
C LEU A 204 -17.72 3.32 -5.92
N HIS A 205 -18.60 4.25 -6.30
CA HIS A 205 -19.62 4.81 -5.42
C HIS A 205 -20.73 3.80 -5.07
N GLY A 206 -20.90 2.74 -5.86
CA GLY A 206 -21.90 1.70 -5.64
C GLY A 206 -21.44 0.61 -4.65
N LEU A 207 -20.23 0.74 -4.09
CA LEU A 207 -19.68 -0.25 -3.17
C LEU A 207 -20.41 -0.19 -1.81
N VAL A 208 -21.01 -1.30 -1.43
CA VAL A 208 -21.68 -1.47 -0.13
C VAL A 208 -20.65 -1.45 1.00
N SER A 209 -21.02 -0.88 2.15
CA SER A 209 -20.17 -0.92 3.34
C SER A 209 -20.09 -2.34 3.91
N PRO A 210 -18.88 -2.88 4.18
CA PRO A 210 -18.76 -4.14 4.89
C PRO A 210 -19.50 -4.11 6.23
N ARG A 211 -20.05 -5.26 6.63
CA ARG A 211 -20.84 -5.41 7.85
C ARG A 211 -20.05 -4.95 9.08
N GLN A 212 -20.68 -4.20 9.98
CA GLN A 212 -20.05 -3.80 11.25
C GLN A 212 -19.51 -5.02 12.03
N GLY A 213 -18.37 -4.84 12.69
CA GLY A 213 -17.68 -5.91 13.42
C GLY A 213 -16.76 -6.80 12.56
N THR A 214 -16.74 -6.62 11.24
CA THR A 214 -15.83 -7.37 10.35
C THR A 214 -14.50 -6.65 10.16
N PHE A 215 -13.45 -7.41 9.80
CA PHE A 215 -12.15 -6.82 9.46
C PHE A 215 -12.24 -5.85 8.27
N GLY A 216 -13.05 -6.14 7.26
CA GLY A 216 -13.24 -5.20 6.16
C GLY A 216 -13.98 -3.93 6.55
N HIS A 217 -14.83 -3.97 7.57
CA HIS A 217 -15.43 -2.75 8.10
C HIS A 217 -14.37 -1.82 8.68
N LEU A 218 -13.43 -2.37 9.46
CA LEU A 218 -12.30 -1.62 10.02
C LEU A 218 -11.40 -1.03 8.93
N LEU A 219 -11.09 -1.82 7.90
CA LEU A 219 -10.31 -1.34 6.75
C LEU A 219 -11.03 -0.24 5.97
N ALA A 220 -12.32 -0.42 5.70
CA ALA A 220 -13.14 0.56 5.00
C ALA A 220 -13.26 1.87 5.78
N LYS A 221 -13.48 1.79 7.10
CA LYS A 221 -13.51 2.97 7.97
C LYS A 221 -12.16 3.68 8.04
N SER A 222 -11.07 2.93 8.12
CA SER A 222 -9.72 3.50 8.09
C SER A 222 -9.45 4.26 6.78
N HIS A 223 -9.88 3.68 5.66
CA HIS A 223 -9.78 4.32 4.34
C HIS A 223 -10.68 5.54 4.23
N ASP A 224 -11.93 5.47 4.68
CA ASP A 224 -12.87 6.59 4.66
C ASP A 224 -12.32 7.79 5.47
N LEU A 225 -11.78 7.54 6.67
CA LEU A 225 -11.12 8.56 7.49
C LEU A 225 -9.90 9.15 6.77
N PHE A 226 -9.06 8.30 6.18
CA PHE A 226 -7.89 8.75 5.43
C PHE A 226 -8.29 9.62 4.23
N ARG A 227 -9.24 9.17 3.41
CA ARG A 227 -9.76 9.91 2.26
C ARG A 227 -10.31 11.27 2.69
N ASN A 228 -11.18 11.29 3.70
CA ASN A 228 -11.83 12.52 4.15
C ASN A 228 -10.79 13.51 4.70
N SER A 229 -9.85 13.06 5.53
CA SER A 229 -8.77 13.94 6.03
C SER A 229 -7.91 14.50 4.89
N ARG A 230 -7.63 13.70 3.84
CA ARG A 230 -6.87 14.19 2.67
C ARG A 230 -7.67 15.20 1.84
N ILE A 231 -8.99 15.00 1.72
CA ILE A 231 -9.88 15.99 1.09
C ILE A 231 -9.86 17.29 1.88
N ASP A 232 -10.00 17.22 3.20
CA ASP A 232 -10.02 18.41 4.07
C ASP A 232 -8.69 19.16 4.03
N ASP A 233 -7.55 18.44 4.13
CA ASP A 233 -6.21 19.02 3.94
C ASP A 233 -6.12 19.73 2.58
N SER A 234 -6.62 19.10 1.52
CA SER A 234 -6.56 19.67 0.16
C SER A 234 -7.42 20.92 0.02
N ARG A 235 -8.61 20.96 0.63
CA ARG A 235 -9.47 22.14 0.62
C ARG A 235 -8.83 23.29 1.39
N GLN A 236 -8.19 22.99 2.52
CA GLN A 236 -7.44 23.98 3.29
C GLN A 236 -6.25 24.54 2.50
N ASP A 237 -5.49 23.66 1.84
CA ASP A 237 -4.37 24.08 0.97
C ASP A 237 -4.86 24.94 -0.21
N GLU A 238 -6.02 24.61 -0.82
CA GLU A 238 -6.64 25.43 -1.88
C GLU A 238 -7.09 26.80 -1.36
N HIS A 239 -7.72 26.85 -0.17
CA HIS A 239 -8.10 28.11 0.46
C HIS A 239 -6.87 28.98 0.74
N THR A 240 -5.84 28.42 1.38
CA THR A 240 -4.60 29.15 1.69
C THR A 240 -3.90 29.62 0.41
N LEU A 241 -3.87 28.81 -0.65
CA LEU A 241 -3.31 29.22 -1.93
C LEU A 241 -4.11 30.40 -2.53
N SER A 242 -5.44 30.36 -2.47
CA SER A 242 -6.31 31.44 -2.96
C SER A 242 -6.07 32.74 -2.19
N GLU A 243 -5.94 32.68 -0.86
CA GLU A 243 -5.65 33.84 -0.02
C GLU A 243 -4.28 34.45 -0.35
N LEU A 244 -3.26 33.60 -0.53
CA LEU A 244 -1.92 34.05 -0.91
C LEU A 244 -1.90 34.70 -2.30
N LYS A 245 -2.58 34.11 -3.29
CA LYS A 245 -2.71 34.71 -4.63
C LYS A 245 -3.49 36.02 -4.63
N ALA A 246 -4.51 36.14 -3.77
CA ALA A 246 -5.24 37.40 -3.62
C ALA A 246 -4.35 38.50 -3.02
N LYS A 247 -3.54 38.17 -2.00
CA LYS A 247 -2.55 39.09 -1.42
C LYS A 247 -1.48 39.48 -2.43
N GLU A 248 -0.99 38.52 -3.23
CA GLU A 248 -0.04 38.77 -4.32
C GLU A 248 -0.63 39.75 -5.36
N ALA A 249 -1.88 39.56 -5.76
CA ALA A 249 -2.59 40.45 -6.69
C ALA A 249 -2.78 41.86 -6.12
N MET A 250 -2.89 41.99 -4.79
CA MET A 250 -2.92 43.27 -4.06
C MET A 250 -1.52 43.85 -3.80
N GLN A 251 -0.46 43.26 -4.35
CA GLN A 251 0.94 43.67 -4.15
C GLN A 251 1.39 43.63 -2.67
N LEU A 252 0.75 42.78 -1.86
CA LEU A 252 1.18 42.53 -0.48
C LEU A 252 2.30 41.49 -0.47
N GLU A 253 3.19 41.59 0.53
CA GLU A 253 4.30 40.66 0.68
C GLU A 253 3.80 39.23 0.93
N VAL A 254 4.21 38.31 0.06
CA VAL A 254 3.88 36.88 0.13
C VAL A 254 5.11 36.03 -0.19
N SER A 255 5.17 34.83 0.38
CA SER A 255 6.24 33.88 0.09
C SER A 255 5.93 33.12 -1.21
N ASN A 256 6.65 33.44 -2.29
CA ASN A 256 6.58 32.70 -3.55
C ASN A 256 6.96 31.22 -3.38
N GLU A 257 7.90 30.92 -2.47
CA GLU A 257 8.23 29.54 -2.11
C GLU A 257 7.01 28.79 -1.55
N ARG A 258 6.23 29.45 -0.67
CA ARG A 258 5.02 28.87 -0.10
C ARG A 258 3.94 28.63 -1.16
N ILE A 259 3.74 29.58 -2.07
CA ILE A 259 2.81 29.45 -3.19
C ILE A 259 3.21 28.26 -4.07
N ASN A 260 4.44 28.23 -4.56
CA ASN A 260 4.96 27.15 -5.41
C ASN A 260 4.86 25.78 -4.72
N LYS A 261 5.12 25.73 -3.41
CA LYS A 261 4.99 24.49 -2.62
C LYS A 261 3.54 24.01 -2.54
N LEU A 262 2.59 24.91 -2.32
CA LEU A 262 1.16 24.57 -2.28
C LEU A 262 0.65 24.13 -3.67
N GLU A 263 1.04 24.84 -4.72
CA GLU A 263 0.70 24.47 -6.11
C GLU A 263 1.22 23.08 -6.45
N ASN A 264 2.49 22.80 -6.19
CA ASN A 264 3.08 21.48 -6.39
C ASN A 264 2.38 20.41 -5.54
N THR A 265 2.03 20.73 -4.29
CA THR A 265 1.32 19.79 -3.40
C THR A 265 -0.07 19.46 -3.96
N LEU A 266 -0.80 20.47 -4.41
CA LEU A 266 -2.16 20.34 -4.96
C LEU A 266 -2.18 19.64 -6.31
N GLN A 267 -1.17 19.86 -7.16
CA GLN A 267 -1.05 19.20 -8.47
C GLN A 267 -1.03 17.67 -8.35
N PHE A 268 -0.38 17.13 -7.32
CA PHE A 268 -0.28 15.68 -7.08
C PHE A 268 -1.13 15.20 -5.89
N SER A 269 -2.07 16.01 -5.42
CA SER A 269 -2.89 15.70 -4.24
C SER A 269 -3.95 14.65 -4.56
N GLN A 270 -3.83 13.48 -3.93
CA GLN A 270 -4.93 12.48 -3.91
C GLN A 270 -6.21 13.06 -3.28
N GLY A 271 -6.08 13.96 -2.30
CA GLY A 271 -7.21 14.66 -1.69
C GLY A 271 -7.99 15.50 -2.69
N LYS A 272 -7.28 16.29 -3.52
CA LYS A 272 -7.88 17.10 -4.58
C LYS A 272 -8.59 16.25 -5.62
N LYS A 273 -7.95 15.15 -6.03
CA LYS A 273 -8.53 14.15 -6.93
C LYS A 273 -9.84 13.61 -6.37
N TRP A 274 -9.83 13.12 -5.14
CA TRP A 274 -11.04 12.57 -4.51
C TRP A 274 -12.13 13.62 -4.29
N ASP A 275 -11.78 14.86 -3.92
CA ASP A 275 -12.75 15.96 -3.79
C ASP A 275 -13.46 16.25 -5.12
N THR A 276 -12.70 16.28 -6.22
CA THR A 276 -13.23 16.47 -7.58
C THR A 276 -14.21 15.35 -7.95
N ILE A 277 -13.84 14.10 -7.69
CA ILE A 277 -14.68 12.92 -7.95
C ILE A 277 -15.96 12.98 -7.11
N MET A 278 -15.87 13.33 -5.83
CA MET A 278 -17.03 13.46 -4.94
C MET A 278 -17.99 14.57 -5.40
N LYS A 279 -17.48 15.71 -5.88
CA LYS A 279 -18.28 16.78 -6.50
C LYS A 279 -18.97 16.33 -7.80
N ALA A 280 -18.31 15.50 -8.61
CA ALA A 280 -18.91 14.92 -9.81
C ALA A 280 -20.06 13.97 -9.46
N ILE A 281 -19.87 13.09 -8.47
CA ILE A 281 -20.92 12.19 -7.95
C ILE A 281 -22.13 13.01 -7.47
N GLU A 282 -21.90 14.09 -6.73
CA GLU A 282 -22.96 14.99 -6.27
C GLU A 282 -23.73 15.63 -7.44
N THR A 283 -23.01 16.04 -8.48
CA THR A 283 -23.62 16.62 -9.68
C THR A 283 -24.47 15.61 -10.44
N GLU A 284 -24.01 14.37 -10.59
CA GLU A 284 -24.79 13.28 -11.20
C GLU A 284 -26.06 12.98 -10.41
N ARG A 285 -25.96 12.96 -9.06
CA ARG A 285 -27.13 12.79 -8.19
C ARG A 285 -28.17 13.88 -8.44
N ARG A 286 -27.78 15.15 -8.46
CA ARG A 286 -28.70 16.27 -8.72
C ARG A 286 -29.39 16.15 -10.08
N LYS A 287 -28.64 15.81 -11.12
CA LYS A 287 -29.20 15.58 -12.47
C LYS A 287 -30.20 14.42 -12.51
N ALA A 288 -29.91 13.31 -11.82
CA ALA A 288 -30.84 12.19 -11.77
C ALA A 288 -32.18 12.56 -11.08
N ILE A 289 -32.12 13.41 -10.05
CA ILE A 289 -33.30 13.97 -9.38
C ILE A 289 -34.06 14.90 -10.33
N GLU A 290 -33.38 15.85 -10.97
CA GLU A 290 -33.97 16.79 -11.94
C GLU A 290 -34.66 16.08 -13.11
N LEU A 291 -34.09 14.98 -13.59
CA LEU A 291 -34.61 14.18 -14.70
C LEU A 291 -35.66 13.13 -14.27
N ASN A 292 -35.97 13.02 -12.97
CA ASN A 292 -36.84 11.98 -12.41
C ASN A 292 -36.45 10.56 -12.84
N ARG A 293 -35.14 10.25 -12.81
CA ARG A 293 -34.55 8.95 -13.19
C ARG A 293 -33.95 8.24 -11.97
N PRO A 294 -34.79 7.68 -11.06
CA PRO A 294 -34.32 7.06 -9.83
C PRO A 294 -33.38 5.87 -10.06
N GLU A 295 -33.45 5.21 -11.21
CA GLU A 295 -32.57 4.11 -11.60
C GLU A 295 -31.12 4.57 -11.90
N LEU A 296 -30.90 5.87 -12.12
CA LEU A 296 -29.58 6.47 -12.30
C LEU A 296 -29.08 7.18 -11.03
N MET A 297 -29.89 7.19 -9.95
CA MET A 297 -29.60 7.97 -8.76
C MET A 297 -28.53 7.29 -7.90
N ILE A 298 -27.41 7.99 -7.70
CA ILE A 298 -26.38 7.58 -6.73
C ILE A 298 -26.88 7.92 -5.31
N PRO A 299 -26.97 6.96 -4.37
CA PRO A 299 -27.46 7.22 -3.01
C PRO A 299 -26.69 8.35 -2.29
N PRO A 300 -27.37 9.15 -1.44
CA PRO A 300 -26.69 10.03 -0.49
C PRO A 300 -25.72 9.24 0.40
N GLY A 301 -24.50 9.74 0.56
CA GLY A 301 -23.47 9.08 1.37
C GLY A 301 -22.83 7.84 0.72
N ALA A 302 -23.09 7.58 -0.57
CA ALA A 302 -22.39 6.56 -1.36
C ALA A 302 -20.85 6.67 -1.17
N PRO A 303 -20.16 5.60 -0.72
CA PRO A 303 -18.75 5.68 -0.38
C PRO A 303 -17.86 5.66 -1.62
N LEU A 304 -16.80 6.46 -1.67
CA LEU A 304 -15.78 6.40 -2.73
C LEU A 304 -14.54 5.64 -2.24
N ARG A 305 -14.38 4.38 -2.63
CA ARG A 305 -13.29 3.53 -2.11
C ARG A 305 -12.22 3.21 -3.15
N ASP A 306 -11.24 4.10 -3.20
CA ASP A 306 -10.00 3.95 -3.98
C ASP A 306 -8.88 3.36 -3.08
N PHE A 307 -8.93 2.04 -2.86
CA PHE A 307 -7.89 1.37 -2.09
C PHE A 307 -6.60 1.23 -2.89
N CYS A 308 -5.46 1.30 -2.21
CA CYS A 308 -4.20 0.86 -2.81
C CYS A 308 -4.29 -0.66 -3.05
N PRO A 309 -3.93 -1.18 -4.24
CA PRO A 309 -3.83 -2.62 -4.45
C PRO A 309 -3.02 -3.24 -3.31
N ILE A 310 -3.51 -4.36 -2.78
CA ILE A 310 -2.68 -5.22 -1.94
C ILE A 310 -1.48 -5.60 -2.81
N ASP A 311 -0.25 -5.42 -2.31
CA ASP A 311 0.96 -5.85 -3.02
C ASP A 311 1.08 -7.39 -2.96
N GLN A 312 0.07 -8.08 -3.49
CA GLN A 312 0.01 -9.54 -3.62
C GLN A 312 1.15 -10.06 -4.48
N TYR A 313 1.81 -9.19 -5.23
CA TYR A 313 2.98 -9.52 -6.02
C TYR A 313 4.09 -10.15 -5.20
N ALA A 314 4.33 -9.71 -3.96
CA ALA A 314 5.30 -10.39 -3.10
C ALA A 314 4.90 -11.85 -2.88
N HIS A 315 3.62 -12.11 -2.63
CA HIS A 315 3.12 -13.47 -2.43
C HIS A 315 3.34 -14.36 -3.66
N VAL A 316 3.10 -13.80 -4.84
CA VAL A 316 3.21 -14.53 -6.11
C VAL A 316 4.66 -14.82 -6.45
N ILE A 317 5.56 -13.86 -6.26
CA ILE A 317 7.00 -14.07 -6.46
C ILE A 317 7.54 -15.13 -5.49
N LEU A 318 7.07 -15.13 -4.24
CA LEU A 318 7.53 -16.06 -3.22
C LEU A 318 6.99 -17.49 -3.38
N LYS A 319 5.78 -17.67 -3.94
CA LYS A 319 5.18 -18.99 -4.15
C LYS A 319 5.50 -19.52 -5.55
N ASP A 320 6.28 -20.61 -5.60
CA ASP A 320 6.76 -21.19 -6.86
C ASP A 320 5.64 -21.54 -7.86
N SER A 321 4.54 -22.14 -7.38
CA SER A 321 3.39 -22.48 -8.23
C SER A 321 2.76 -21.24 -8.87
N LEU A 322 2.50 -20.21 -8.07
CA LEU A 322 1.92 -18.96 -8.56
C LEU A 322 2.89 -18.22 -9.47
N ARG A 323 4.19 -18.20 -9.15
CA ARG A 323 5.21 -17.53 -9.96
C ARG A 323 5.26 -18.10 -11.37
N LYS A 324 5.28 -19.43 -11.51
CA LYS A 324 5.34 -20.13 -12.81
C LYS A 324 4.13 -19.84 -13.70
N GLU A 325 2.97 -19.68 -13.09
CA GLU A 325 1.72 -19.45 -13.83
C GLU A 325 1.50 -17.95 -14.11
N SER A 326 1.81 -17.08 -13.16
CA SER A 326 1.47 -15.65 -13.23
C SER A 326 2.57 -14.76 -13.81
N VAL A 327 3.86 -15.08 -13.66
CA VAL A 327 4.92 -14.22 -14.22
C VAL A 327 5.11 -14.57 -15.70
N LYS A 328 4.77 -13.62 -16.58
CA LYS A 328 4.82 -13.86 -18.04
C LYS A 328 6.00 -13.21 -18.73
N GLU A 329 6.45 -12.07 -18.20
CA GLU A 329 7.61 -11.37 -18.74
C GLU A 329 8.44 -10.77 -17.61
N VAL A 330 9.75 -10.96 -17.73
CA VAL A 330 10.76 -10.43 -16.82
C VAL A 330 11.88 -9.87 -17.67
N ILE A 331 12.30 -8.65 -17.38
CA ILE A 331 13.50 -8.07 -17.95
C ILE A 331 14.59 -8.02 -16.89
N THR A 332 15.81 -8.38 -17.28
CA THR A 332 17.00 -8.18 -16.47
C THR A 332 17.61 -6.83 -16.85
N THR A 333 17.89 -6.00 -15.84
CA THR A 333 18.17 -4.58 -16.08
C THR A 333 19.08 -4.00 -15.03
N HIS A 334 19.92 -3.04 -15.39
CA HIS A 334 20.48 -2.13 -14.39
C HIS A 334 19.44 -1.08 -14.01
N VAL A 335 19.50 -0.66 -12.76
CA VAL A 335 18.64 0.38 -12.22
C VAL A 335 19.53 1.40 -11.53
N ARG A 336 19.48 2.64 -12.01
CA ARG A 336 20.17 3.77 -11.38
C ARG A 336 19.19 4.89 -11.12
N LEU A 337 19.42 5.65 -10.06
CA LEU A 337 18.66 6.88 -9.85
C LEU A 337 19.25 7.97 -10.76
N SER A 338 18.38 8.78 -11.37
CA SER A 338 18.81 9.93 -12.16
C SER A 338 19.53 10.96 -11.29
N SER A 339 20.32 11.82 -11.92
CA SER A 339 21.13 12.85 -11.23
C SER A 339 20.29 13.85 -10.42
N ASP A 340 19.08 14.16 -10.90
CA ASP A 340 18.09 15.01 -10.22
C ASP A 340 17.26 14.27 -9.16
N ASN A 341 17.54 12.98 -8.93
CA ASN A 341 16.83 12.10 -8.00
C ASN A 341 15.31 11.95 -8.26
N SER A 342 14.83 12.31 -9.46
CA SER A 342 13.39 12.34 -9.76
C SER A 342 12.85 11.01 -10.30
N ARG A 343 13.70 10.22 -10.97
CA ARG A 343 13.35 8.98 -11.68
C ARG A 343 14.43 7.91 -11.55
N PHE A 344 14.03 6.68 -11.79
CA PHE A 344 14.92 5.56 -12.00
C PHE A 344 15.11 5.35 -13.50
N GLU A 345 16.37 5.27 -13.90
CA GLU A 345 16.77 4.92 -15.25
C GLU A 345 17.01 3.41 -15.29
N ILE A 346 16.35 2.77 -16.25
CA ILE A 346 16.26 1.32 -16.38
C ILE A 346 16.85 0.95 -17.73
N SER A 347 17.98 0.25 -17.72
CA SER A 347 18.69 -0.19 -18.92
C SER A 347 18.82 -1.71 -18.97
N PRO A 348 18.27 -2.38 -20.01
CA PRO A 348 18.42 -3.82 -20.17
C PRO A 348 19.88 -4.27 -20.07
N SER A 349 20.12 -5.33 -19.31
CA SER A 349 21.45 -5.89 -19.11
C SER A 349 21.34 -7.36 -18.71
N ALA A 350 22.04 -8.24 -19.42
CA ALA A 350 22.07 -9.66 -19.08
C ALA A 350 22.85 -9.96 -17.80
N ASP A 351 23.79 -9.08 -17.42
CA ASP A 351 24.71 -9.27 -16.28
C ASP A 351 24.21 -8.64 -14.98
N SER A 352 22.99 -8.08 -14.97
CA SER A 352 22.42 -7.47 -13.78
C SER A 352 21.76 -8.50 -12.86
N ASN A 353 21.82 -8.25 -11.55
CA ASN A 353 21.08 -9.02 -10.54
C ASN A 353 19.69 -8.44 -10.23
N VAL A 354 19.24 -7.45 -11.00
CA VAL A 354 17.92 -6.84 -10.84
C VAL A 354 17.00 -7.27 -11.98
N HIS A 355 15.85 -7.80 -11.58
CA HIS A 355 14.81 -8.31 -12.47
C HIS A 355 13.52 -7.52 -12.24
N ILE A 356 12.95 -6.99 -13.32
CA ILE A 356 11.65 -6.30 -13.27
C ILE A 356 10.62 -7.18 -13.93
N VAL A 357 9.55 -7.48 -13.20
CA VAL A 357 8.37 -8.15 -13.77
C VAL A 357 7.60 -7.11 -14.56
N THR A 358 7.60 -7.27 -15.88
CA THR A 358 6.97 -6.34 -16.84
C THR A 358 5.62 -6.81 -17.34
N MET A 359 5.33 -8.11 -17.25
CA MET A 359 4.02 -8.65 -17.55
C MET A 359 3.62 -9.75 -16.58
N PHE A 360 2.36 -9.73 -16.19
CA PHE A 360 1.81 -10.61 -15.19
C PHE A 360 0.38 -11.01 -15.51
N ASP A 361 0.10 -12.29 -15.37
CA ASP A 361 -1.23 -12.86 -15.49
C ASP A 361 -1.83 -13.06 -14.10
N ALA A 362 -2.86 -12.27 -13.83
CA ALA A 362 -3.61 -12.31 -12.59
C ALA A 362 -4.71 -13.38 -12.59
N ASN A 363 -5.01 -14.02 -13.72
CA ASN A 363 -6.11 -14.99 -13.82
C ASN A 363 -5.94 -16.18 -12.85
N PRO A 364 -4.73 -16.77 -12.67
CA PRO A 364 -4.54 -17.83 -11.68
C PRO A 364 -4.84 -17.38 -10.24
N LEU A 365 -4.78 -16.08 -9.96
CA LEU A 365 -5.06 -15.50 -8.64
C LEU A 365 -6.51 -15.11 -8.46
N ALA A 366 -7.35 -15.23 -9.50
CA ALA A 366 -8.72 -14.75 -9.44
C ALA A 366 -9.48 -15.35 -8.26
N ALA A 367 -9.39 -16.68 -8.05
CA ALA A 367 -10.02 -17.35 -6.92
C ALA A 367 -9.48 -16.87 -5.56
N ASP A 368 -8.15 -16.76 -5.40
CA ASP A 368 -7.52 -16.29 -4.16
C ASP A 368 -7.87 -14.84 -3.84
N ILE A 369 -7.94 -13.98 -4.86
CA ILE A 369 -8.39 -12.59 -4.75
C ILE A 369 -9.84 -12.55 -4.31
N GLN A 370 -10.72 -13.30 -4.99
CA GLN A 370 -12.15 -13.36 -4.65
C GLN A 370 -12.36 -13.85 -3.21
N ASN A 371 -11.63 -14.88 -2.78
CA ASN A 371 -11.68 -15.37 -1.41
C ASN A 371 -11.21 -14.32 -0.40
N SER A 372 -10.14 -13.58 -0.72
CA SER A 372 -9.65 -12.49 0.12
C SER A 372 -10.65 -11.34 0.22
N LEU A 373 -11.29 -10.96 -0.88
CA LEU A 373 -12.32 -9.93 -0.93
C LEU A 373 -13.57 -10.36 -0.15
N PHE A 374 -14.00 -11.60 -0.31
CA PHE A 374 -15.11 -12.18 0.44
C PHE A 374 -14.82 -12.18 1.94
N TYR A 375 -13.63 -12.65 2.34
CA TYR A 375 -13.18 -12.63 3.74
C TYR A 375 -13.18 -11.22 4.32
N ILE A 376 -12.67 -10.23 3.58
CA ILE A 376 -12.66 -8.83 3.99
C ILE A 376 -14.11 -8.34 4.15
N ALA A 377 -14.97 -8.56 3.16
CA ALA A 377 -16.32 -8.00 3.12
C ALA A 377 -17.25 -8.57 4.19
N HIS A 378 -17.16 -9.87 4.46
CA HIS A 378 -18.13 -10.57 5.31
C HIS A 378 -17.59 -10.89 6.69
N GLY A 379 -16.27 -10.73 6.89
CA GLY A 379 -15.58 -11.12 8.10
C GLY A 379 -15.74 -12.62 8.30
N GLU A 380 -14.76 -13.40 7.84
CA GLU A 380 -14.97 -14.82 7.57
C GLU A 380 -16.14 -15.09 6.59
N PRO A 381 -16.03 -16.16 5.82
CA PRO A 381 -16.11 -17.52 6.27
C PRO A 381 -14.67 -18.01 6.38
N LEU A 382 -14.39 -19.06 7.10
CA LEU A 382 -14.60 -20.39 6.57
C LEU A 382 -14.09 -21.25 7.71
N GLN A 383 -14.99 -21.98 8.37
CA GLN A 383 -14.62 -23.17 9.12
C GLN A 383 -13.44 -23.82 8.37
N ARG A 384 -12.33 -24.11 9.05
CA ARG A 384 -11.15 -24.80 8.48
C ARG A 384 -11.58 -25.85 7.45
N GLN A 385 -12.68 -26.54 7.73
CA GLN A 385 -13.40 -27.43 6.83
C GLN A 385 -13.66 -26.91 5.40
N LYS A 386 -14.22 -25.73 5.17
CA LYS A 386 -14.42 -25.20 3.80
C LYS A 386 -13.12 -24.82 3.10
N TYR A 387 -12.12 -24.32 3.83
CA TYR A 387 -10.78 -24.12 3.26
C TYR A 387 -10.14 -25.47 2.90
N LEU A 388 -10.28 -26.48 3.76
CA LEU A 388 -9.84 -27.85 3.49
C LEU A 388 -10.60 -28.47 2.32
N GLU A 389 -11.91 -28.27 2.19
CA GLU A 389 -12.73 -28.74 1.07
C GLU A 389 -12.26 -28.15 -0.26
N ILE A 390 -11.90 -26.86 -0.30
CA ILE A 390 -11.32 -26.22 -1.48
C ILE A 390 -9.92 -26.78 -1.78
N VAL A 391 -9.08 -26.95 -0.77
CA VAL A 391 -7.74 -27.55 -0.91
C VAL A 391 -7.83 -29.01 -1.37
N GLU A 392 -8.84 -29.75 -0.91
CA GLU A 392 -9.10 -31.15 -1.24
C GLU A 392 -9.68 -31.28 -2.66
N ALA A 393 -10.63 -30.43 -3.03
CA ALA A 393 -11.10 -30.30 -4.41
C ALA A 393 -9.94 -30.01 -5.38
N HIS A 394 -9.05 -29.08 -5.03
CA HIS A 394 -7.86 -28.77 -5.83
C HIS A 394 -6.77 -29.85 -5.83
N ARG A 395 -6.77 -30.78 -4.87
CA ARG A 395 -5.91 -31.97 -4.91
C ARG A 395 -6.43 -33.02 -5.89
N HIS A 396 -7.75 -33.09 -6.08
CA HIS A 396 -8.39 -34.04 -6.99
C HIS A 396 -8.48 -33.54 -8.45
N GLU A 397 -8.30 -32.24 -8.67
CA GLU A 397 -8.30 -31.64 -10.02
C GLU A 397 -6.92 -31.54 -10.68
N ARG A 398 -5.83 -31.92 -10.00
CA ARG A 398 -4.55 -32.11 -10.69
C ARG A 398 -4.62 -33.41 -11.50
N PRO A 399 -4.47 -33.36 -12.83
CA PRO A 399 -4.25 -34.58 -13.59
C PRO A 399 -3.02 -35.27 -12.99
N ARG A 400 -3.13 -36.56 -12.66
CA ARG A 400 -1.94 -37.39 -12.54
C ARG A 400 -1.28 -37.33 -13.92
N LEU A 401 -0.23 -36.53 -14.04
CA LEU A 401 0.63 -36.58 -15.21
C LEU A 401 1.32 -37.95 -15.15
N SER A 402 0.71 -38.91 -15.85
CA SER A 402 1.36 -40.11 -16.37
C SER A 402 2.14 -39.75 -17.61
#